data_AF-F4S8S2-F1
#
_entry.id   AF-F4S8S2-F1
#
_cell.length_a   1.000
_cell.length_b   1.000
_cell.length_c   1.000
_cell.angle_alpha   90.00
_cell.angle_beta   90.00
_cell.angle_gamma   90.00
#
_symmetry.space_group_name_H-M   'P 1'
#
loop_
_entity.id
_entity.type
_entity.pdbx_description
1 polymer ?
#
loop_
_entity_poly.entity_id
_entity_poly.type
_entity_poly.pdbx_seq_one_letter_code
_entity_poly.pdbx_strand_id
1 'polypeptide(L)'
;MFSFGNSFQSLFSTFTSRPETESQSIGGSSDPIKNPLNPEGIRPCCACPDTKRSRDDCFIRYGPPDESEESSRRCADLIAAHRACMEQYGFRI
;
A
#
# COMPACT_ATOMS: atom_id res chain seq x y z
N MET A 1 -28.44 23.14 39.82
CA MET A 1 -28.03 24.55 39.93
C MET A 1 -26.92 24.63 40.96
N PHE A 2 -25.86 25.41 40.66
CA PHE A 2 -24.54 25.52 41.34
C PHE A 2 -23.59 24.33 41.07
N SER A 3 -22.30 24.48 40.72
CA SER A 3 -21.47 25.67 40.45
C SER A 3 -20.15 25.22 39.78
N PHE A 4 -19.56 26.17 39.05
CA PHE A 4 -18.25 26.27 38.40
C PHE A 4 -17.08 25.37 38.87
N GLY A 5 -16.32 24.88 37.88
CA GLY A 5 -14.97 24.34 38.07
C GLY A 5 -14.25 24.07 36.74
N ASN A 6 -13.62 25.10 36.17
CA ASN A 6 -12.61 24.97 35.12
C ASN A 6 -11.43 24.14 35.65
N SER A 7 -11.23 22.93 35.11
CA SER A 7 -9.96 22.20 35.20
C SER A 7 -10.03 21.00 34.25
N PHE A 8 -8.90 20.52 33.77
CA PHE A 8 -8.72 19.45 32.77
C PHE A 8 -8.80 19.85 31.29
N GLN A 9 -8.13 20.95 30.94
CA GLN A 9 -7.38 21.06 29.68
C GLN A 9 -6.15 20.10 29.62
N SER A 10 -6.13 19.03 30.41
CA SER A 10 -4.90 18.27 30.72
C SER A 10 -5.08 16.74 30.71
N LEU A 11 -5.87 16.22 29.77
CA LEU A 11 -5.89 14.77 29.46
C LEU A 11 -5.28 14.42 28.09
N PHE A 12 -4.67 15.40 27.40
CA PHE A 12 -3.85 15.17 26.20
C PHE A 12 -2.40 14.75 26.49
N SER A 13 -2.02 14.54 27.75
CA SER A 13 -0.60 14.45 28.15
C SER A 13 -0.09 13.05 28.53
N THR A 14 -0.69 11.98 28.00
CA THR A 14 0.05 10.70 27.82
C THR A 14 0.45 10.52 26.36
N PHE A 15 1.02 11.58 25.80
CA PHE A 15 1.98 11.51 24.69
C PHE A 15 3.26 10.87 25.26
N THR A 16 3.20 9.56 25.51
CA THR A 16 4.38 8.74 25.79
C THR A 16 5.12 8.59 24.48
N SER A 17 6.23 9.32 24.40
CA SER A 17 7.22 9.28 23.33
C SER A 17 7.57 7.84 22.99
N ARG A 18 7.12 7.35 21.83
CA ARG A 18 7.78 6.22 21.18
C ARG A 18 9.17 6.70 20.77
N PRO A 19 10.25 6.00 21.16
CA PRO A 19 11.55 6.28 20.58
C PRO A 19 11.44 6.15 19.07
N GLU A 20 11.98 7.15 18.38
CA GLU A 20 12.27 7.16 16.95
C GLU A 20 13.27 6.03 16.67
N THR A 21 12.78 4.79 16.64
CA THR A 21 13.50 3.71 15.97
C THR A 21 13.39 3.98 14.48
N GLU A 22 14.37 4.75 14.00
CA GLU A 22 15.07 4.54 12.74
C GLU A 22 14.40 3.47 11.86
N SER A 23 13.36 3.88 11.14
CA SER A 23 12.93 3.15 9.95
C SER A 23 13.24 4.09 8.80
N GLN A 24 14.47 3.93 8.35
CA GLN A 24 15.08 4.54 7.17
C GLN A 24 14.04 5.10 6.22
N SER A 25 14.09 6.42 6.09
CA SER A 25 13.58 7.13 4.93
C SER A 25 14.17 6.48 3.67
N ILE A 26 13.41 5.60 3.04
CA ILE A 26 13.51 5.40 1.59
C ILE A 26 12.44 6.30 0.98
N GLY A 27 12.63 7.61 1.15
CA GLY A 27 12.04 8.59 0.25
C GLY A 27 12.55 8.28 -1.14
N GLY A 28 11.64 7.89 -2.03
CA GLY A 28 11.95 7.40 -3.36
C GLY A 28 12.74 8.41 -4.20
N SER A 29 14.03 8.16 -4.37
CA SER A 29 14.74 8.57 -5.57
C SER A 29 14.32 7.61 -6.68
N SER A 30 13.27 8.01 -7.38
CA SER A 30 12.64 7.28 -8.47
C SER A 30 13.53 7.34 -9.70
N ASP A 31 14.76 6.82 -9.63
CA ASP A 31 15.49 6.55 -10.85
C ASP A 31 14.83 5.33 -11.50
N PRO A 32 14.25 5.52 -12.69
CA PRO A 32 13.52 4.47 -13.36
C PRO A 32 14.52 3.34 -13.67
N ILE A 33 14.35 2.14 -13.06
CA ILE A 33 15.24 1.00 -13.30
C ILE A 33 15.04 0.58 -14.77
N LYS A 34 15.91 1.11 -15.63
CA LYS A 34 15.92 0.80 -17.05
C LYS A 34 16.44 -0.60 -17.22
N ASN A 35 15.69 -1.43 -17.92
CA ASN A 35 16.13 -2.73 -18.35
C ASN A 35 15.77 -2.90 -19.84
N PRO A 36 16.31 -3.91 -20.54
CA PRO A 36 16.03 -4.12 -21.96
C PRO A 36 14.53 -4.25 -22.32
N LEU A 37 13.71 -4.70 -21.38
CA LEU A 37 12.25 -4.83 -21.44
C LEU A 37 11.49 -3.59 -20.89
N ASN A 38 12.18 -2.65 -20.27
CA ASN A 38 11.64 -1.40 -19.72
C ASN A 38 12.57 -0.21 -20.04
N PRO A 39 12.62 0.23 -21.31
CA PRO A 39 13.53 1.29 -21.75
C PRO A 39 13.17 2.68 -21.19
N GLU A 40 11.87 2.92 -21.01
CA GLU A 40 11.31 4.12 -20.37
C GLU A 40 11.49 4.10 -18.85
N GLY A 41 11.87 2.93 -18.31
CA GLY A 41 12.04 2.65 -16.89
C GLY A 41 10.78 2.98 -16.07
N ILE A 42 9.61 2.63 -16.59
CA ILE A 42 8.34 2.79 -15.90
C ILE A 42 8.37 2.09 -14.53
N ARG A 43 7.60 2.58 -13.57
CA ARG A 43 7.43 1.92 -12.28
C ARG A 43 6.41 0.77 -12.40
N PRO A 44 6.50 -0.28 -11.56
CA PRO A 44 5.58 -1.42 -11.62
C PRO A 44 4.12 -1.04 -11.42
N CYS A 45 3.84 0.02 -10.64
CA CYS A 45 2.47 0.55 -10.48
C CYS A 45 1.88 1.16 -11.76
N CYS A 46 2.71 1.49 -12.75
CA CYS A 46 2.33 2.11 -14.02
C CYS A 46 2.42 1.15 -15.22
N ALA A 47 3.02 -0.02 -15.04
CA ALA A 47 3.22 -0.99 -16.14
C ALA A 47 1.90 -1.57 -16.65
N CYS A 48 0.94 -1.77 -15.75
CA CYS A 48 -0.27 -2.54 -16.04
C CYS A 48 -1.51 -1.90 -15.39
N PRO A 49 -2.01 -0.76 -15.90
CA PRO A 49 -3.12 -0.04 -15.28
C PRO A 49 -4.43 -0.84 -15.30
N ASP A 50 -4.67 -1.61 -16.37
CA ASP A 50 -5.91 -2.38 -16.54
C ASP A 50 -6.02 -3.51 -15.52
N THR A 51 -4.99 -4.36 -15.42
CA THR A 51 -4.98 -5.48 -14.46
C THR A 51 -4.85 -5.00 -13.01
N LYS A 52 -4.14 -3.89 -12.77
CA LYS A 52 -4.08 -3.25 -11.47
C LYS A 52 -5.47 -2.81 -11.02
N ARG A 53 -6.24 -2.14 -11.89
CA ARG A 53 -7.58 -1.66 -11.57
C ARG A 53 -8.52 -2.81 -11.23
N SER A 54 -8.53 -3.87 -12.04
CA SER A 54 -9.38 -5.04 -11.76
C SER A 54 -9.03 -5.71 -10.43
N ARG A 55 -7.73 -5.86 -10.13
CA ARG A 55 -7.27 -6.40 -8.84
C ARG A 55 -7.69 -5.51 -7.67
N ASP A 56 -7.48 -4.19 -7.78
CA ASP A 56 -7.82 -3.25 -6.72
C ASP A 56 -9.34 -3.21 -6.49
N ASP A 57 -10.16 -3.24 -7.55
CA ASP A 57 -11.62 -3.35 -7.47
C ASP A 57 -12.07 -4.66 -6.81
N CYS A 58 -11.28 -5.73 -6.92
CA CYS A 58 -11.53 -7.00 -6.24
C CYS A 58 -11.25 -6.87 -4.73
N PHE A 59 -10.12 -6.28 -4.35
CA PHE A 59 -9.79 -6.05 -2.94
C PHE A 59 -10.72 -5.06 -2.24
N ILE A 60 -11.24 -4.04 -2.95
CA ILE A 60 -12.24 -3.12 -2.38
C ILE A 60 -13.55 -3.86 -2.08
N ARG A 61 -13.93 -4.85 -2.91
CA ARG A 61 -15.19 -5.59 -2.76
C ARG A 61 -15.12 -6.73 -1.75
N TYR A 62 -14.02 -7.47 -1.72
CA TYR A 62 -13.87 -8.66 -0.89
C TYR A 62 -12.95 -8.47 0.31
N GLY A 63 -12.31 -7.31 0.42
CA GLY A 63 -11.29 -7.02 1.43
C GLY A 63 -9.90 -7.49 1.02
N PRO A 64 -8.88 -7.15 1.83
CA PRO A 64 -7.52 -7.61 1.63
C PRO A 64 -7.38 -9.13 1.92
N PRO A 65 -6.31 -9.77 1.42
CA PRO A 65 -6.12 -11.23 1.50
C PRO A 65 -6.00 -11.78 2.93
N ASP A 66 -5.60 -10.95 3.89
CA ASP A 66 -5.38 -11.27 5.29
C ASP A 66 -6.66 -11.28 6.16
N GLU A 67 -7.72 -10.60 5.73
CA GLU A 67 -8.96 -10.50 6.49
C GLU A 67 -9.98 -11.60 6.11
N SER A 68 -9.82 -12.21 4.92
CA SER A 68 -10.76 -13.20 4.41
C SER A 68 -10.09 -14.18 3.44
N GLU A 69 -10.17 -15.48 3.74
CA GLU A 69 -9.72 -16.52 2.80
C GLU A 69 -10.45 -16.46 1.44
N GLU A 70 -11.65 -15.85 1.41
CA GLU A 70 -12.46 -15.71 0.22
C GLU A 70 -11.87 -14.71 -0.77
N SER A 71 -11.28 -13.60 -0.29
CA SER A 71 -10.65 -12.59 -1.16
C SER A 71 -9.40 -13.13 -1.84
N SER A 72 -8.59 -13.89 -1.10
CA SER A 72 -7.40 -14.57 -1.64
C SER A 72 -7.75 -15.52 -2.80
N ARG A 73 -8.84 -16.31 -2.66
CA ARG A 73 -9.30 -17.21 -3.75
C ARG A 73 -9.97 -16.45 -4.89
N ARG A 74 -10.85 -15.48 -4.59
CA ARG A 74 -11.63 -14.71 -5.59
C ARG A 74 -10.74 -13.78 -6.43
N CYS A 75 -9.69 -13.21 -5.83
CA CYS A 75 -8.80 -12.28 -6.50
C CYS A 75 -7.51 -12.94 -7.00
N ALA A 76 -7.29 -14.25 -6.75
CA ALA A 76 -6.08 -14.97 -7.17
C ALA A 76 -5.78 -14.81 -8.66
N ASP A 77 -6.79 -14.99 -9.51
CA ASP A 77 -6.63 -14.90 -10.98
C ASP A 77 -6.25 -13.48 -11.41
N LEU A 78 -6.81 -12.46 -10.76
CA LEU A 78 -6.52 -11.05 -11.03
C LEU A 78 -5.11 -10.66 -10.57
N ILE A 79 -4.67 -11.20 -9.43
CA ILE A 79 -3.30 -11.04 -8.93
C ILE A 79 -2.31 -11.72 -9.88
N ALA A 80 -2.61 -12.94 -10.33
CA ALA A 80 -1.77 -13.68 -11.27
C ALA A 80 -1.65 -12.95 -12.62
N ALA A 81 -2.76 -12.44 -13.15
CA ALA A 81 -2.78 -11.63 -14.37
C ALA A 81 -1.96 -10.35 -14.23
N HIS A 82 -2.04 -9.67 -13.08
CA HIS A 82 -1.24 -8.48 -12.81
C HIS A 82 0.26 -8.80 -12.71
N ARG A 83 0.64 -9.89 -12.03
CA ARG A 83 2.03 -10.37 -11.96
C ARG A 83 2.59 -10.74 -13.33
N ALA A 84 1.84 -11.51 -14.12
CA ALA A 84 2.24 -11.91 -15.47
C ALA A 84 2.47 -10.69 -16.38
N CYS A 85 1.69 -9.62 -16.21
CA CYS A 85 1.92 -8.37 -16.93
C CYS A 85 3.23 -7.67 -16.48
N MET A 86 3.50 -7.61 -15.19
CA MET A 86 4.73 -7.00 -14.65
C MET A 86 6.00 -7.77 -15.05
N GLU A 87 5.91 -9.10 -15.20
CA GLU A 87 7.00 -9.94 -15.67
C GLU A 87 7.45 -9.58 -17.10
N GLN A 88 6.54 -9.15 -17.98
CA GLN A 88 6.87 -8.72 -19.34
C GLN A 88 7.78 -7.49 -19.38
N TYR A 89 7.69 -6.66 -18.34
CA TYR A 89 8.57 -5.49 -18.15
C TYR A 89 9.81 -5.81 -17.30
N GLY A 90 9.99 -7.08 -16.92
CA GLY A 90 11.15 -7.54 -16.15
C GLY A 90 11.06 -7.29 -14.64
N PHE A 91 9.88 -6.97 -14.10
CA PHE A 91 9.68 -6.88 -12.65
C PHE A 91 9.36 -8.28 -12.07
N ARG A 92 10.15 -8.75 -11.11
CA ARG A 92 9.86 -9.98 -10.34
C ARG A 92 9.35 -9.60 -8.95
N ILE A 93 8.09 -9.95 -8.64
CA ILE A 93 7.34 -9.46 -7.46
C ILE A 93 6.57 -10.60 -6.78
#